data_AF-A0A527ZNX6-F1
#
_entry.id   AF-A0A527ZNX6-F1
#
_cell.length_a   1.000
_cell.length_b   1.000
_cell.length_c   1.000
_cell.angle_alpha   90.00
_cell.angle_beta   90.00
_cell.angle_gamma   90.00
#
_symmetry.space_group_name_H-M   'P 1'
#
loop_
_entity.id
_entity.type
_entity.pdbx_description
1 polymer ?
#
loop_
_entity_poly.entity_id
_entity_poly.type
_entity_poly.pdbx_seq_one_letter_code
_entity_poly.pdbx_strand_id
1 'polypeptide(L)'
;MGYRLVEIELSKPLAPIELAPQHDGVGLIARWQDRLIGFEMIALPASSVLSAERLKAVADERFADRILVAKVDVELSARRRFAAETALPNLSIAICTKDRAKRLSRLLSSLDPIRWKSAFQSVEIVVVDNASVDATTREAVECFK
;
A
#
# COMPACT_ATOMS: atom_id res chain seq x y z
N MET A 1 -12.32 -16.11 -13.39
CA MET A 1 -12.54 -15.56 -12.04
C MET A 1 -11.38 -14.66 -11.74
N GLY A 2 -11.63 -13.36 -11.69
CA GLY A 2 -10.59 -12.34 -11.65
C GLY A 2 -11.22 -10.98 -11.47
N TYR A 3 -10.63 -10.15 -10.62
CA TYR A 3 -11.13 -8.82 -10.38
C TYR A 3 -10.44 -7.83 -11.32
N ARG A 4 -11.21 -6.92 -11.94
CA ARG A 4 -10.63 -5.80 -12.67
C ARG A 4 -10.12 -4.79 -11.64
N LEU A 5 -8.82 -4.54 -11.58
CA LEU A 5 -8.26 -3.48 -10.73
C LEU A 5 -8.38 -2.14 -11.45
N VAL A 6 -8.95 -1.14 -10.78
CA VAL A 6 -9.16 0.20 -11.31
C VAL A 6 -8.77 1.23 -10.26
N GLU A 7 -7.95 2.19 -10.66
CA GLU A 7 -7.68 3.38 -9.85
C GLU A 7 -8.74 4.45 -10.11
N ILE A 8 -9.31 5.01 -9.05
CA ILE A 8 -10.28 6.10 -9.13
C ILE A 8 -9.78 7.31 -8.35
N GLU A 9 -9.82 8.49 -8.97
CA GLU A 9 -9.51 9.76 -8.31
C GLU A 9 -10.82 10.41 -7.85
N LEU A 10 -11.09 10.31 -6.54
CA LEU A 10 -12.32 10.78 -5.89
C LEU A 10 -12.44 12.31 -5.88
N SER A 11 -11.37 13.05 -6.18
CA SER A 11 -11.43 14.51 -6.37
C SER A 11 -11.89 14.91 -7.78
N LYS A 12 -12.10 13.96 -8.70
CA LYS A 12 -12.52 14.19 -10.09
C LYS A 12 -13.88 13.51 -10.36
N PRO A 13 -14.60 13.91 -11.42
CA PRO A 13 -15.80 13.20 -11.85
C PRO A 13 -15.50 11.72 -12.11
N LEU A 14 -16.29 10.84 -11.52
CA LEU A 14 -16.13 9.39 -11.64
C LEU A 14 -16.68 8.91 -12.98
N ALA A 15 -15.93 8.04 -13.66
CA ALA A 15 -16.32 7.42 -14.91
C ALA A 15 -16.87 6.00 -14.67
N PRO A 16 -17.79 5.51 -15.50
CA PRO A 16 -18.29 4.14 -15.40
C PRO A 16 -17.17 3.12 -15.65
N ILE A 17 -17.32 1.94 -15.03
CA ILE A 17 -16.36 0.84 -15.15
C ILE A 17 -17.06 -0.36 -15.77
N GLU A 18 -16.60 -0.76 -16.95
CA GLU A 18 -17.11 -1.94 -17.65
C GLU A 18 -16.34 -3.19 -17.24
N LEU A 19 -17.02 -4.30 -16.97
CA LEU A 19 -16.37 -5.57 -16.69
C LEU A 19 -16.30 -6.42 -17.95
N ALA A 20 -15.16 -7.08 -18.14
CA ALA A 20 -15.00 -8.06 -19.20
C ALA A 20 -15.64 -9.40 -18.78
N PRO A 21 -15.95 -10.31 -19.72
CA PRO A 21 -16.56 -11.60 -19.40
C PRO A 21 -15.75 -12.46 -18.43
N GLN A 22 -14.42 -12.29 -18.41
CA GLN A 22 -13.53 -12.99 -17.47
C GLN A 22 -13.53 -12.43 -16.04
N HIS A 23 -14.12 -11.25 -15.83
CA HIS A 23 -14.12 -10.55 -14.55
C HIS A 23 -15.44 -10.73 -13.80
N ASP A 24 -15.36 -11.09 -12.52
CA ASP A 24 -16.49 -11.31 -11.61
C ASP A 24 -16.51 -10.30 -10.44
N GLY A 25 -15.83 -9.18 -10.65
CA GLY A 25 -15.79 -8.08 -9.70
C GLY A 25 -14.79 -7.00 -10.09
N VAL A 26 -14.79 -5.94 -9.30
CA VAL A 26 -13.87 -4.80 -9.43
C VAL A 26 -13.13 -4.58 -8.11
N GLY A 27 -11.82 -4.38 -8.19
CA GLY A 27 -11.01 -3.89 -7.08
C GLY A 27 -10.75 -2.40 -7.30
N LEU A 28 -11.33 -1.57 -6.44
CA LEU A 28 -11.21 -0.11 -6.52
C LEU A 28 -10.04 0.35 -5.66
N ILE A 29 -9.06 0.97 -6.28
CA ILE A 29 -7.97 1.69 -5.60
C ILE A 29 -8.38 3.16 -5.58
N ALA A 30 -8.90 3.62 -4.45
CA ALA A 30 -9.40 4.97 -4.29
C ALA A 30 -8.27 5.94 -3.92
N ARG A 31 -8.14 7.02 -4.67
CA ARG A 31 -7.25 8.14 -4.40
C ARG A 31 -8.05 9.42 -4.18
N TRP A 32 -7.50 10.35 -3.41
CA TRP A 32 -8.00 11.71 -3.30
C TRP A 32 -6.81 12.66 -3.36
N GLN A 33 -6.77 13.52 -4.38
CA GLN A 33 -5.63 14.41 -4.65
C GLN A 33 -4.30 13.65 -4.69
N ASP A 34 -4.24 12.57 -5.46
CA ASP A 34 -3.08 11.69 -5.58
C ASP A 34 -2.64 10.99 -4.27
N ARG A 35 -3.41 11.07 -3.17
CA ARG A 35 -3.18 10.29 -1.94
C ARG A 35 -4.02 9.02 -1.97
N LEU A 36 -3.41 7.86 -1.69
CA LEU A 36 -4.16 6.61 -1.52
C LEU A 36 -5.08 6.72 -0.30
N ILE A 37 -6.38 6.53 -0.52
CA ILE A 37 -7.43 6.59 0.51
C ILE A 37 -7.86 5.20 0.95
N GLY A 38 -7.87 4.23 0.03
CA GLY A 38 -8.20 2.87 0.38
C GLY A 38 -8.33 1.94 -0.81
N PHE A 39 -8.61 0.69 -0.50
CA PHE A 39 -8.84 -0.38 -1.47
C PHE A 39 -10.10 -1.14 -1.06
N GLU A 40 -11.00 -1.39 -2.01
CA GLU A 40 -12.21 -2.18 -1.79
C GLU A 40 -12.43 -3.15 -2.94
N MET A 41 -12.90 -4.36 -2.63
CA MET A 41 -13.29 -5.35 -3.61
C MET A 41 -14.81 -5.49 -3.66
N ILE A 42 -15.38 -5.42 -4.85
CA ILE A 42 -16.83 -5.47 -5.06
C ILE A 42 -17.12 -6.57 -6.07
N ALA A 43 -17.80 -7.62 -5.61
CA ALA A 43 -18.29 -8.67 -6.47
C ALA A 43 -19.38 -8.12 -7.40
N LEU A 44 -19.27 -8.39 -8.69
CA LEU A 44 -20.21 -7.94 -9.70
C LEU A 44 -20.37 -9.02 -10.76
N PRO A 45 -21.56 -9.18 -11.35
CA PRO A 45 -21.74 -10.13 -12.45
C PRO A 45 -20.78 -9.86 -13.60
N ALA A 46 -20.35 -10.92 -14.28
CA ALA A 46 -19.53 -10.80 -15.48
C ALA A 46 -20.25 -9.99 -16.56
N SER A 47 -19.48 -9.24 -17.35
CA SER A 47 -20.01 -8.34 -18.39
C SER A 47 -20.95 -7.24 -17.89
N SER A 48 -20.96 -6.95 -16.58
CA SER A 48 -21.75 -5.85 -16.03
C SER A 48 -21.01 -4.50 -16.10
N VAL A 49 -21.77 -3.42 -16.02
CA VAL A 49 -21.25 -2.06 -15.97
C VAL A 49 -21.55 -1.47 -14.61
N LEU A 50 -20.50 -1.03 -13.91
CA LEU A 50 -20.64 -0.22 -12.71
C LEU A 50 -20.81 1.23 -13.16
N SER A 51 -22.04 1.75 -13.10
CA SER A 51 -22.34 3.12 -13.52
C SER A 51 -21.63 4.15 -12.65
N ALA A 52 -21.46 5.37 -13.16
CA ALA A 52 -20.85 6.47 -12.41
C ALA A 52 -21.64 6.80 -11.12
N GLU A 53 -22.97 6.73 -11.16
CA GLU A 53 -23.85 6.96 -10.01
C GLU A 53 -23.68 5.88 -8.96
N ARG A 54 -23.59 4.61 -9.38
CA ARG A 54 -23.38 3.50 -8.45
C ARG A 54 -21.97 3.54 -7.86
N LEU A 55 -20.96 3.88 -8.67
CA LEU A 55 -19.60 4.08 -8.22
C LEU A 55 -19.50 5.24 -7.21
N LYS A 56 -20.24 6.32 -7.43
CA LYS A 56 -20.36 7.43 -6.48
C LYS A 56 -20.99 6.97 -5.16
N ALA A 57 -22.12 6.25 -5.21
CA ALA A 57 -22.78 5.74 -4.00
C ALA A 57 -21.85 4.82 -3.19
N VAL A 58 -21.12 3.93 -3.88
CA VAL A 58 -20.10 3.08 -3.27
C VAL A 58 -18.98 3.93 -2.66
N ALA A 59 -18.53 4.97 -3.35
CA ALA A 59 -17.46 5.82 -2.86
C ALA A 59 -17.88 6.61 -1.60
N ASP A 60 -19.10 7.13 -1.59
CA ASP A 60 -19.69 7.80 -0.43
C ASP A 60 -19.82 6.83 0.75
N GLU A 61 -20.29 5.60 0.52
CA GLU A 61 -20.46 4.58 1.57
C GLU A 61 -19.12 4.08 2.14
N ARG A 62 -18.10 3.90 1.29
CA ARG A 62 -16.87 3.16 1.66
C ARG A 62 -15.66 4.04 1.90
N PHE A 63 -15.62 5.24 1.34
CA PHE A 63 -14.45 6.10 1.38
C PHE A 63 -14.68 7.48 2.02
N ALA A 64 -15.92 7.93 2.22
CA ALA A 64 -16.20 9.29 2.72
C ALA A 64 -15.50 9.61 4.04
N ASP A 65 -15.56 8.71 5.04
CA ASP A 65 -14.90 8.93 6.33
C ASP A 65 -13.37 9.02 6.19
N ARG A 66 -12.79 8.15 5.34
CA ARG A 66 -11.34 8.16 5.07
C ARG A 66 -10.91 9.44 4.35
N ILE A 67 -11.74 9.96 3.44
CA ILE A 67 -11.53 11.27 2.79
C ILE A 67 -11.63 12.40 3.81
N LEU A 68 -12.62 12.36 4.72
CA LEU A 68 -12.77 13.38 5.76
C LEU A 68 -11.53 13.46 6.65
N VAL A 69 -11.04 12.30 7.11
CA VAL A 69 -9.79 12.20 7.87
C VAL A 69 -8.62 12.75 7.07
N ALA A 70 -8.49 12.38 5.78
CA ALA A 70 -7.42 12.88 4.92
C ALA A 70 -7.49 14.41 4.73
N LYS A 71 -8.68 15.01 4.60
CA LYS A 71 -8.88 16.46 4.51
C LYS A 71 -8.46 17.16 5.79
N VAL A 72 -8.88 16.64 6.94
CA VAL A 72 -8.50 17.19 8.26
C VAL A 72 -7.00 17.12 8.45
N ASP A 73 -6.38 16.00 8.10
CA ASP A 73 -4.94 15.78 8.20
C ASP A 73 -4.14 16.77 7.33
N VAL A 74 -4.61 17.06 6.11
CA VAL A 74 -3.99 18.09 5.24
C VAL A 74 -4.07 19.48 5.86
N GLU A 75 -5.24 19.87 6.36
CA GLU A 75 -5.46 21.18 6.98
C GLU A 75 -4.62 21.35 8.26
N LEU A 76 -4.56 20.32 9.10
CA LEU A 76 -3.74 20.33 10.31
C LEU A 76 -2.24 20.29 9.98
N SER A 77 -1.83 19.54 8.96
CA SER A 77 -0.44 19.48 8.51
C SER A 77 0.04 20.80 7.91
N ALA A 78 -0.81 21.51 7.16
CA ALA A 78 -0.51 22.85 6.67
C ALA A 78 -0.22 23.82 7.83
N ARG A 79 -0.97 23.70 8.93
CA ARG A 79 -0.74 24.46 10.17
C ARG A 79 0.52 24.01 10.91
N ARG A 80 0.82 22.71 10.94
CA ARG A 80 2.02 22.14 11.57
C ARG A 80 3.30 22.38 10.79
N ARG A 81 3.27 22.57 9.46
CA ARG A 81 4.47 22.91 8.66
C ARG A 81 5.14 24.22 9.09
N PHE A 82 4.43 25.10 9.78
CA PHE A 82 5.01 26.30 10.41
C PHE A 82 5.67 26.01 11.78
N ALA A 83 5.49 24.81 12.32
CA ALA A 83 6.04 24.38 13.60
C ALA A 83 7.12 23.31 13.36
N ALA A 84 8.36 23.76 13.14
CA ALA A 84 9.64 23.05 13.18
C ALA A 84 9.77 21.73 12.38
N GLU A 85 10.92 21.53 11.74
CA GLU A 85 11.32 20.24 11.16
C GLU A 85 11.40 19.18 12.28
N THR A 86 10.30 18.48 12.53
CA THR A 86 10.31 17.30 13.38
C THR A 86 11.22 16.26 12.75
N ALA A 87 12.28 15.91 13.45
CA ALA A 87 13.20 14.86 13.02
C ALA A 87 12.42 13.57 12.71
N LEU A 88 12.80 12.90 11.63
CA LEU A 88 12.16 11.67 11.20
C LEU A 88 12.26 10.57 12.28
N PRO A 89 11.26 9.71 12.42
CA PRO A 89 11.26 8.67 13.46
C PRO A 89 12.35 7.60 13.21
N ASN A 90 12.44 6.64 14.13
CA ASN A 90 13.17 5.40 13.87
C ASN A 90 12.37 4.51 12.91
N LEU A 91 13.05 3.82 11.99
CA LEU A 91 12.45 2.91 11.03
C LEU A 91 12.90 1.48 11.28
N SER A 92 11.95 0.57 11.50
CA SER A 92 12.19 -0.87 11.57
C SER A 92 11.59 -1.55 10.35
N ILE A 93 12.42 -2.23 9.57
CA ILE A 93 12.00 -3.00 8.40
C ILE A 93 11.87 -4.47 8.80
N ALA A 94 10.65 -4.94 8.99
CA ALA A 94 10.37 -6.34 9.30
C ALA A 94 10.22 -7.17 8.01
N ILE A 95 11.02 -8.23 7.86
CA ILE A 95 11.00 -9.13 6.71
C ILE A 95 10.62 -10.53 7.21
N CYS A 96 9.35 -10.89 7.07
CA CYS A 96 8.88 -12.24 7.35
C CYS A 96 9.10 -13.13 6.12
N THR A 97 9.82 -14.24 6.29
CA THR A 97 10.17 -15.13 5.18
C THR A 97 10.14 -16.59 5.60
N LYS A 98 9.89 -17.48 4.64
CA LYS A 98 9.94 -18.93 4.82
C LYS A 98 10.50 -19.55 3.54
N ASP A 99 11.54 -20.37 3.64
CA ASP A 99 12.13 -21.14 2.53
C ASP A 99 12.52 -20.29 1.30
N ARG A 100 12.98 -19.05 1.52
CA ARG A 100 13.26 -18.05 0.46
C ARG A 100 14.63 -17.38 0.58
N ALA A 101 15.63 -18.09 1.09
CA ALA A 101 16.98 -17.58 1.37
C ALA A 101 17.60 -16.75 0.21
N LYS A 102 17.59 -17.26 -1.04
CA LYS A 102 18.15 -16.53 -2.19
C LYS A 102 17.45 -15.19 -2.46
N ARG A 103 16.13 -15.13 -2.25
CA ARG A 103 15.35 -13.89 -2.44
C ARG A 103 15.60 -12.93 -1.27
N LEU A 104 15.75 -13.46 -0.05
CA LEU A 104 16.14 -12.69 1.12
C LEU A 104 17.51 -12.03 0.91
N SER A 105 18.54 -12.77 0.49
CA SER A 105 19.88 -12.19 0.25
C SER A 105 19.83 -11.05 -0.75
N ARG A 106 19.10 -11.22 -1.86
CA ARG A 106 18.93 -10.15 -2.86
C ARG A 106 18.22 -8.91 -2.30
N LEU A 107 17.19 -9.11 -1.48
CA LEU A 107 16.47 -8.03 -0.82
C LEU A 107 17.39 -7.28 0.14
N LEU A 108 18.11 -8.00 1.01
CA LEU A 108 19.05 -7.40 1.97
C LEU A 108 20.13 -6.58 1.25
N SER A 109 20.73 -7.08 0.17
CA SER A 109 21.68 -6.32 -0.65
C SER A 109 21.07 -5.05 -1.26
N SER A 110 19.78 -5.06 -1.62
CA SER A 110 19.09 -3.87 -2.13
C SER A 110 18.74 -2.85 -1.06
N LEU A 111 18.60 -3.29 0.19
CA LEU A 111 18.27 -2.43 1.34
C LEU A 111 19.51 -1.80 1.97
N ASP A 112 20.70 -2.37 1.79
CA ASP A 112 21.93 -1.84 2.40
C ASP A 112 22.18 -0.35 2.06
N PRO A 113 22.08 0.11 0.79
CA PRO A 113 22.24 1.53 0.48
C PRO A 113 21.18 2.42 1.12
N ILE A 114 19.97 1.89 1.35
CA ILE A 114 18.86 2.62 1.98
C ILE A 114 19.13 2.80 3.47
N ARG A 115 19.66 1.77 4.15
CA ARG A 115 20.07 1.84 5.56
C ARG A 115 21.08 2.99 5.79
N TRP A 116 22.07 3.12 4.91
CA TRP A 116 23.14 4.13 5.06
C TRP A 116 22.75 5.55 4.64
N LYS A 117 21.89 5.69 3.62
CA LYS A 117 21.51 7.01 3.04
C LYS A 117 20.18 7.53 3.58
N SER A 118 19.62 6.86 4.57
CA SER A 118 18.34 7.19 5.16
C SER A 118 18.36 8.54 5.86
N ALA A 119 17.27 9.30 5.74
CA ALA A 119 17.02 10.49 6.55
C ALA A 119 16.37 10.16 7.92
N PHE A 120 15.95 8.90 8.14
CA PHE A 120 15.46 8.42 9.43
C PHE A 120 16.57 8.42 10.49
N GLN A 121 16.24 8.70 11.75
CA GLN A 121 17.20 8.76 12.85
C GLN A 121 17.97 7.45 13.05
N SER A 122 17.28 6.32 12.88
CA SER A 122 17.90 5.00 12.83
C SER A 122 17.10 4.08 11.91
N VAL A 123 17.80 3.12 11.31
CA VAL A 123 17.19 2.09 10.47
C VAL A 123 17.68 0.72 10.93
N GLU A 124 16.75 -0.13 11.34
CA GLU A 124 17.02 -1.54 11.64
C GLU A 124 16.29 -2.47 10.66
N ILE A 125 16.87 -3.65 10.42
CA ILE A 125 16.27 -4.70 9.60
C ILE A 125 16.10 -5.92 10.49
N VAL A 126 14.86 -6.38 10.65
CA VAL A 126 14.52 -7.54 11.46
C VAL A 126 14.02 -8.64 10.52
N VAL A 127 14.77 -9.73 10.40
CA VAL A 127 14.36 -10.89 9.62
C VAL A 127 13.66 -11.89 10.53
N VAL A 128 12.41 -12.20 10.22
CA VAL A 128 11.62 -13.22 10.92
C VAL A 128 11.58 -14.48 10.06
N ASP A 129 12.28 -15.51 10.51
CA ASP A 129 12.21 -16.84 9.92
C ASP A 129 10.92 -17.54 10.37
N ASN A 130 9.96 -17.67 9.45
CA ASN A 130 8.65 -18.26 9.70
C ASN A 130 8.69 -19.78 9.52
N ALA A 131 9.50 -20.44 10.36
CA ALA A 131 9.70 -21.88 10.40
C ALA A 131 10.14 -22.46 9.03
N SER A 132 11.23 -21.91 8.47
CA SER A 132 11.89 -22.53 7.32
C SER A 132 12.32 -23.96 7.61
N VAL A 133 12.35 -24.79 6.57
CA VAL A 133 12.66 -26.23 6.69
C VAL A 133 14.15 -26.52 6.89
N ASP A 134 15.00 -25.52 6.63
CA ASP A 134 16.46 -25.62 6.73
C ASP A 134 17.08 -24.33 7.30
N ALA A 135 18.42 -24.32 7.44
CA ALA A 135 19.17 -23.21 7.99
C ALA A 135 19.49 -22.08 6.98
N THR A 136 19.06 -22.20 5.71
CA THR A 136 19.51 -21.30 4.65
C THR A 136 19.04 -19.85 4.86
N THR A 137 17.91 -19.64 5.54
CA THR A 137 17.45 -18.30 5.95
C THR A 137 18.43 -17.64 6.92
N ARG A 138 18.96 -18.39 7.90
CA ARG A 138 19.96 -17.89 8.85
C ARG A 138 21.27 -17.56 8.15
N GLU A 139 21.76 -18.48 7.32
CA GLU A 139 23.01 -18.29 6.56
C GLU A 139 22.94 -17.06 5.65
N ALA A 140 21.78 -16.80 5.03
CA ALA A 140 21.55 -15.61 4.21
C ALA A 140 21.66 -14.30 5.01
N VAL A 141 21.26 -14.31 6.29
CA VAL A 141 21.39 -13.15 7.19
C VAL A 141 22.83 -13.00 7.69
N GLU A 142 23.52 -14.10 8.04
CA GLU A 142 24.92 -14.04 8.51
C GLU A 142 25.90 -13.56 7.43
N CYS A 143 25.60 -13.85 6.16
CA CYS A 143 26.34 -13.32 5.02
C CYS A 143 26.11 -11.81 4.78
N PHE A 144 25.08 -11.23 5.39
CA PHE A 144 24.74 -9.81 5.26
C PHE A 144 25.32 -9.03 6.45
N LYS A 145 26.34 -8.20 6.18
CA LYS A 145 26.99 -7.31 7.16
C LYS A 145 26.89 -5.86 6.70
#